data_AF-A0A2J6SQQ6-F1
#
_entry.id   AF-A0A2J6SQQ6-F1
#
_cell.length_a   1.000
_cell.length_b   1.000
_cell.length_c   1.000
_cell.angle_alpha   90.00
_cell.angle_beta   90.00
_cell.angle_gamma   90.00
#
_symmetry.space_group_name_H-M   'P 1'
#
loop_
_entity.id
_entity.type
_entity.pdbx_description
1 polymer ?
#
loop_
_entity_poly.entity_id
_entity_poly.type
_entity_poly.pdbx_seq_one_letter_code
_entity_poly.pdbx_strand_id
1 'polypeptide(L)'
;MRDQLYEILVDVGKWSIPKLQIIATSRPAVDIEKILSKLTKLSVVPIQSSAVDEDIRLYVKSRMANDNKLRSWTQKIEDIETSLVSRSNGSFQWVSCQIEKLNKCKTRNEIRQALATLPKTLEKSYQRILDNIGEEDHFRAVSALRWLMFSQRPLSVKELAEASIIDPNSDPAVDGDDRLESPTDILQLLSGLVRTYHEDHLTYSSPDEKWLNREVVKIAHFSIQEYLLSDHKGPRLTEVFRIEKFSSQRLIAESCLLYIDFVRERCEYNTPTHWDLERLYPLELYASRYWPHHVGTCETMGNTPVNLL
;
A
#
# COMPACT_ATOMS: atom_id res chain seq x y z
N MET A 1 -11.28 -15.83 -3.62
CA MET A 1 -11.89 -14.48 -3.48
C MET A 1 -12.67 -14.05 -4.71
N ARG A 2 -12.08 -14.04 -5.92
CA ARG A 2 -12.80 -13.60 -7.15
C ARG A 2 -13.95 -14.53 -7.54
N ASP A 3 -13.72 -15.85 -7.49
CA ASP A 3 -14.74 -16.85 -7.80
C ASP A 3 -15.91 -16.83 -6.81
N GLN A 4 -15.62 -16.64 -5.52
CA GLN A 4 -16.63 -16.47 -4.47
C GLN A 4 -17.48 -15.20 -4.67
N LEU A 5 -16.86 -14.09 -5.09
CA LEU A 5 -17.60 -12.87 -5.43
C LEU A 5 -18.56 -13.11 -6.61
N TYR A 6 -18.16 -13.94 -7.58
CA TYR A 6 -19.03 -14.31 -8.70
C TYR A 6 -20.28 -15.07 -8.26
N GLU A 7 -20.11 -16.08 -7.39
CA GLU A 7 -21.24 -16.85 -6.85
C GLU A 7 -22.21 -15.93 -6.11
N ILE A 8 -21.69 -15.03 -5.28
CA ILE A 8 -22.50 -14.06 -4.54
C ILE A 8 -23.28 -13.15 -5.49
N LEU A 9 -22.64 -12.55 -6.51
CA LEU A 9 -23.33 -11.63 -7.43
C LEU A 9 -24.43 -12.33 -8.24
N VAL A 10 -24.20 -13.58 -8.66
CA VAL A 10 -25.21 -14.38 -9.37
C VAL A 10 -26.37 -14.73 -8.44
N ASP A 11 -26.10 -15.13 -7.20
CA ASP A 11 -27.14 -15.51 -6.26
C ASP A 11 -27.96 -14.31 -5.80
N VAL A 12 -27.31 -13.19 -5.50
CA VAL A 12 -28.00 -11.94 -5.16
C VAL A 12 -28.83 -11.45 -6.35
N GLY A 13 -28.36 -11.64 -7.59
CA GLY A 13 -29.14 -11.35 -8.80
C GLY A 13 -30.43 -12.15 -8.93
N LYS A 14 -30.53 -13.32 -8.30
CA LYS A 14 -31.76 -14.14 -8.23
C LYS A 14 -32.70 -13.68 -7.12
N TRP A 15 -32.21 -12.92 -6.14
CA TRP A 15 -33.03 -12.50 -5.01
C TRP A 15 -34.09 -11.49 -5.47
N SER A 16 -35.35 -11.89 -5.35
CA SER A 16 -36.49 -11.00 -5.60
C SER A 16 -36.82 -10.18 -4.36
N ILE A 17 -35.84 -9.46 -3.81
CA ILE A 17 -36.02 -8.59 -2.64
C ILE A 17 -36.48 -7.21 -3.13
N PRO A 18 -37.73 -6.78 -2.88
CA PRO A 18 -38.33 -5.61 -3.53
C PRO A 18 -37.62 -4.27 -3.28
N LYS A 19 -36.79 -4.19 -2.23
CA LYS A 19 -36.10 -2.96 -1.79
C LYS A 19 -34.58 -3.01 -1.93
N LEU A 20 -34.02 -4.09 -2.50
CA LEU A 20 -32.57 -4.21 -2.65
C LEU A 20 -32.13 -3.57 -3.97
N GLN A 21 -31.22 -2.59 -3.88
CA GLN A 21 -30.53 -1.98 -5.01
C GLN A 21 -29.03 -2.18 -4.83
N ILE A 22 -28.34 -2.56 -5.90
CA ILE A 22 -26.93 -2.92 -5.85
C ILE A 22 -26.20 -2.11 -6.89
N ILE A 23 -25.12 -1.47 -6.45
CA ILE A 23 -24.16 -0.79 -7.30
C ILE A 23 -22.86 -1.55 -7.20
N ALA A 24 -22.29 -1.91 -8.35
CA ALA A 24 -20.99 -2.53 -8.45
C ALA A 24 -20.12 -1.73 -9.43
N THR A 25 -18.83 -1.64 -9.13
CA THR A 25 -17.85 -0.99 -9.99
C THR A 25 -16.79 -2.01 -10.40
N SER A 26 -16.34 -1.94 -11.66
CA SER A 26 -15.32 -2.85 -12.18
C SER A 26 -14.51 -2.17 -13.30
N ARG A 27 -13.29 -2.68 -13.53
CA ARG A 27 -12.55 -2.38 -14.76
C ARG A 27 -13.19 -3.15 -15.92
N PRO A 28 -13.11 -2.65 -17.17
CA PRO A 28 -13.57 -3.40 -18.34
C PRO A 28 -12.72 -4.66 -18.49
N ALA A 29 -13.27 -5.77 -18.05
CA ALA A 29 -12.62 -7.06 -18.03
C ALA A 29 -13.59 -8.09 -18.61
N VAL A 30 -13.13 -8.82 -19.62
CA VAL A 30 -13.97 -9.71 -20.43
C VAL A 30 -14.68 -10.76 -19.57
N ASP A 31 -14.01 -11.26 -18.54
CA ASP A 31 -14.57 -12.18 -17.55
C ASP A 31 -15.75 -11.55 -16.80
N ILE A 32 -15.60 -10.31 -16.34
CA ILE A 32 -16.63 -9.57 -15.60
C ILE A 32 -17.82 -9.26 -16.51
N GLU A 33 -17.58 -8.76 -17.72
CA GLU A 33 -18.64 -8.45 -18.69
C GLU A 33 -19.47 -9.69 -19.03
N LYS A 34 -18.78 -10.82 -19.29
CA LYS A 34 -19.42 -12.10 -19.57
C LYS A 34 -20.29 -12.57 -18.39
N ILE A 35 -19.87 -12.33 -17.16
CA ILE A 35 -20.63 -12.72 -15.97
C ILE A 35 -21.83 -11.81 -15.76
N LEU A 36 -21.62 -10.50 -15.79
CA LEU A 36 -22.68 -9.51 -15.58
C LEU A 36 -23.77 -9.61 -16.66
N SER A 37 -23.42 -10.00 -17.89
CA SER A 37 -24.40 -10.26 -18.96
C SER A 37 -25.46 -11.31 -18.63
N LYS A 38 -25.22 -12.17 -17.62
CA LYS A 38 -26.18 -13.18 -17.16
C LYS A 38 -27.27 -12.61 -16.24
N LEU A 39 -27.11 -11.39 -15.75
CA LEU A 39 -28.07 -10.74 -14.85
C LEU A 39 -29.20 -10.11 -15.66
N THR A 40 -30.45 -10.39 -15.28
CA THR A 40 -31.64 -9.96 -16.02
C THR A 40 -32.03 -8.49 -15.79
N LYS A 41 -31.52 -7.86 -14.72
CA LYS A 41 -31.78 -6.47 -14.34
C LYS A 41 -30.48 -5.68 -14.15
N LEU A 42 -29.66 -5.63 -15.20
CA LEU A 42 -28.40 -4.89 -15.19
C LEU A 42 -28.54 -3.58 -15.98
N SER A 43 -28.14 -2.48 -15.35
CA SER A 43 -27.84 -1.22 -16.04
C SER A 43 -26.34 -0.99 -15.99
N VAL A 44 -25.70 -0.93 -17.16
CA VAL A 44 -24.26 -0.65 -17.27
C VAL A 44 -24.09 0.81 -17.63
N VAL A 45 -23.39 1.54 -16.78
CA VAL A 45 -23.02 2.94 -17.02
C VAL A 45 -21.52 2.98 -17.27
N PRO A 46 -21.07 3.08 -18.53
CA PRO A 46 -19.64 3.22 -18.82
C PRO A 46 -19.16 4.58 -18.34
N ILE A 47 -18.03 4.59 -17.64
CA ILE A 47 -17.36 5.84 -17.26
C ILE A 47 -16.72 6.41 -18.53
N GLN A 48 -17.28 7.51 -19.06
CA GLN A 48 -16.82 8.14 -20.30
C GLN A 48 -15.54 8.96 -20.07
N SER A 49 -14.55 8.82 -20.95
CA SER A 49 -13.25 9.49 -20.83
C SER A 49 -13.35 11.01 -20.80
N SER A 50 -14.25 11.62 -21.59
CA SER A 50 -14.39 13.09 -21.64
C SER A 50 -14.99 13.67 -20.35
N ALA A 51 -15.88 12.94 -19.68
CA ALA A 51 -16.40 13.37 -18.37
C ALA A 51 -15.32 13.26 -17.29
N VAL A 52 -14.50 12.21 -17.36
CA VAL A 52 -13.36 12.01 -16.45
C VAL A 52 -12.33 13.12 -16.58
N ASP A 53 -12.04 13.61 -17.79
CA ASP A 53 -11.05 14.68 -17.98
C ASP A 53 -11.47 15.99 -17.30
N GLU A 54 -12.77 16.32 -17.29
CA GLU A 54 -13.29 17.50 -16.59
C GLU A 54 -13.29 17.29 -15.07
N ASP A 55 -13.63 16.10 -14.59
CA ASP A 55 -13.53 15.77 -13.17
C ASP A 55 -12.06 15.81 -12.68
N ILE A 56 -11.11 15.35 -13.50
CA ILE A 56 -9.68 15.47 -13.24
C ILE A 56 -9.27 16.95 -13.19
N ARG A 57 -9.79 17.77 -14.11
CA ARG A 57 -9.53 19.22 -14.11
C ARG A 57 -9.99 19.87 -12.81
N LEU A 58 -11.22 19.57 -12.37
CA LEU A 58 -11.77 20.03 -11.09
C LEU A 58 -10.94 19.54 -9.91
N TYR A 59 -10.50 18.28 -9.94
CA TYR A 59 -9.62 17.70 -8.92
C TYR A 59 -8.27 18.43 -8.85
N VAL A 60 -7.61 18.70 -9.99
CA VAL A 60 -6.35 19.46 -10.04
C VAL A 60 -6.55 20.85 -9.45
N LYS A 61 -7.58 21.57 -9.89
CA LYS A 61 -7.90 22.91 -9.37
C LYS A 61 -8.10 22.89 -7.86
N SER A 62 -8.89 21.95 -7.36
CA SER A 62 -9.15 21.78 -5.92
C SER A 62 -7.87 21.50 -5.14
N ARG A 63 -7.01 20.59 -5.63
CA ARG A 63 -5.72 20.28 -4.98
C ARG A 63 -4.78 21.48 -4.95
N MET A 64 -4.61 22.16 -6.09
CA MET A 64 -3.78 23.36 -6.20
C MET A 64 -4.29 24.48 -5.30
N ALA A 65 -5.61 24.62 -5.20
CA ALA A 65 -6.28 25.62 -4.40
C ALA A 65 -6.44 25.22 -2.92
N ASN A 66 -5.96 24.07 -2.46
CA ASN A 66 -6.00 23.67 -1.04
C ASN A 66 -4.63 23.48 -0.41
N ASP A 67 -3.57 23.45 -1.21
CA ASP A 67 -2.21 23.37 -0.73
C ASP A 67 -1.56 24.77 -0.70
N ASN A 68 -1.10 25.21 0.47
CA ASN A 68 -0.55 26.55 0.68
C ASN A 68 0.65 26.86 -0.23
N LYS A 69 1.50 25.86 -0.49
CA LYS A 69 2.64 26.01 -1.38
C LYS A 69 2.15 26.08 -2.81
N LEU A 70 1.23 25.20 -3.23
CA LEU A 70 0.73 25.18 -4.59
C LEU A 70 -0.08 26.45 -4.95
N ARG A 71 -0.85 26.99 -4.00
CA ARG A 71 -1.61 28.25 -4.11
C ARG A 71 -0.73 29.43 -4.50
N SER A 72 0.51 29.47 -4.00
CA SER A 72 1.47 30.56 -4.26
C SER A 72 1.95 30.64 -5.72
N TRP A 73 1.67 29.61 -6.54
CA TRP A 73 2.07 29.54 -7.96
C TRP A 73 0.94 29.94 -8.92
N THR A 74 0.01 30.77 -8.47
CA THR A 74 -1.29 31.11 -9.10
C THR A 74 -1.19 31.51 -10.57
N GLN A 75 -0.09 32.17 -10.97
CA GLN A 75 0.11 32.68 -12.34
C GLN A 75 0.37 31.58 -13.40
N LYS A 76 0.47 30.31 -13.00
CA LYS A 76 0.73 29.14 -13.89
C LYS A 76 -0.20 27.96 -13.62
N ILE A 77 -1.30 28.16 -12.90
CA ILE A 77 -2.26 27.08 -12.63
C ILE A 77 -2.80 26.50 -13.95
N GLU A 78 -3.08 27.35 -14.94
CA GLU A 78 -3.55 26.90 -16.26
C GLU A 78 -2.54 26.01 -16.99
N ASP A 79 -1.23 26.34 -16.94
CA ASP A 79 -0.16 25.54 -17.55
C ASP A 79 -0.06 24.15 -16.89
N ILE A 80 -0.13 24.11 -15.54
CA ILE A 80 -0.06 22.87 -14.75
C ILE A 80 -1.29 22.01 -15.04
N GLU A 81 -2.47 22.60 -14.93
CA GLU A 81 -3.75 21.96 -15.19
C GLU A 81 -3.79 21.36 -16.59
N THR A 82 -3.48 22.15 -17.62
CA THR A 82 -3.48 21.70 -19.01
C THR A 82 -2.48 20.55 -19.22
N SER A 83 -1.28 20.66 -18.64
CA SER A 83 -0.25 19.62 -18.75
C SER A 83 -0.65 18.31 -18.07
N LEU A 84 -1.32 18.38 -16.92
CA LEU A 84 -1.73 17.19 -16.18
C LEU A 84 -2.97 16.54 -16.80
N VAL A 85 -4.00 17.31 -17.14
CA VAL A 85 -5.24 16.78 -17.73
C VAL A 85 -4.94 16.09 -19.06
N SER A 86 -4.22 16.76 -19.98
CA SER A 86 -3.92 16.22 -21.32
C SER A 86 -3.08 14.95 -21.34
N ARG A 87 -2.36 14.64 -20.25
CA ARG A 87 -1.48 13.47 -20.13
C ARG A 87 -1.99 12.43 -19.13
N SER A 88 -3.09 12.73 -18.43
CA SER A 88 -3.65 11.85 -17.39
C SER A 88 -4.20 10.56 -17.94
N ASN A 89 -4.69 10.57 -19.20
CA ASN A 89 -5.40 9.46 -19.83
C ASN A 89 -6.49 8.88 -18.91
N GLY A 90 -7.27 9.76 -18.26
CA GLY A 90 -8.32 9.39 -17.31
C GLY A 90 -7.85 8.86 -15.95
N SER A 91 -6.54 8.91 -15.64
CA SER A 91 -5.99 8.39 -14.38
C SER A 91 -5.83 9.47 -13.31
N PHE A 92 -6.77 9.54 -12.38
CA PHE A 92 -6.63 10.36 -11.16
C PHE A 92 -5.38 10.02 -10.36
N GLN A 93 -5.04 8.73 -10.27
CA GLN A 93 -3.86 8.28 -9.54
C GLN A 93 -2.57 8.80 -10.18
N TRP A 94 -2.47 8.77 -11.51
CA TRP A 94 -1.33 9.36 -12.21
C TRP A 94 -1.19 10.85 -11.90
N VAL A 95 -2.31 11.59 -11.95
CA VAL A 95 -2.35 13.03 -11.62
C VAL A 95 -1.96 13.28 -10.17
N SER A 96 -2.44 12.46 -9.23
CA SER A 96 -2.07 12.55 -7.82
C SER A 96 -0.56 12.40 -7.61
N CYS A 97 0.08 11.43 -8.28
CA CYS A 97 1.55 11.27 -8.22
C CYS A 97 2.28 12.52 -8.76
N GLN A 98 1.76 13.15 -9.82
CA GLN A 98 2.39 14.36 -10.37
C GLN A 98 2.24 15.54 -9.43
N ILE A 99 1.06 15.74 -8.83
CA ILE A 99 0.81 16.82 -7.85
C ILE A 99 1.76 16.67 -6.65
N GLU A 100 1.96 15.45 -6.13
CA GLU A 100 2.92 15.20 -5.06
C GLU A 100 4.34 15.55 -5.46
N LYS A 101 4.77 15.18 -6.69
CA LYS A 101 6.09 15.55 -7.18
C LYS A 101 6.25 17.06 -7.29
N LEU A 102 5.24 17.76 -7.79
CA LEU A 102 5.23 19.22 -7.88
C LEU A 102 5.28 19.87 -6.49
N ASN A 103 4.61 19.29 -5.50
CA ASN A 103 4.65 19.78 -4.12
C ASN A 103 6.05 19.68 -3.50
N LYS A 104 6.85 18.70 -3.92
CA LYS A 104 8.25 18.54 -3.48
C LYS A 104 9.21 19.57 -4.12
N CYS A 105 8.84 20.20 -5.24
CA CYS A 105 9.69 21.21 -5.90
C CYS A 105 9.86 22.47 -5.03
N LYS A 106 11.09 22.95 -4.89
CA LYS A 106 11.45 24.15 -4.09
C LYS A 106 11.50 25.41 -4.95
N THR A 107 11.78 25.28 -6.24
CA THR A 107 11.97 26.41 -7.15
C THR A 107 11.05 26.35 -8.37
N ARG A 108 10.81 27.51 -9.00
CA ARG A 108 10.08 27.60 -10.28
C ARG A 108 10.75 26.80 -11.39
N ASN A 109 12.08 26.69 -11.36
CA ASN A 109 12.84 25.92 -12.34
C ASN A 109 12.56 24.42 -12.19
N GLU A 110 12.56 23.90 -10.97
CA GLU A 110 12.22 22.50 -10.69
C GLU A 110 10.80 22.15 -11.13
N ILE A 111 9.83 23.05 -10.94
CA ILE A 111 8.45 22.85 -11.42
C ILE A 111 8.43 22.72 -12.95
N ARG A 112 9.08 23.65 -13.67
CA ARG A 112 9.15 23.59 -15.15
C ARG A 112 9.79 22.29 -15.61
N GLN A 113 10.88 21.88 -14.96
CA GLN A 113 11.55 20.62 -15.27
C GLN A 113 10.67 19.41 -14.96
N ALA A 114 9.92 19.41 -13.85
CA ALA A 114 8.99 18.35 -13.50
C ALA A 114 7.86 18.20 -14.54
N LEU A 115 7.27 19.32 -14.99
CA LEU A 115 6.26 19.34 -16.05
C LEU A 115 6.81 18.90 -17.42
N ALA A 116 8.07 19.23 -17.72
CA ALA A 116 8.75 18.78 -18.93
C ALA A 116 9.07 17.27 -18.90
N THR A 117 9.28 16.70 -17.72
CA THR A 117 9.70 15.30 -17.50
C THR A 117 8.60 14.43 -16.91
N LEU A 118 7.33 14.75 -17.20
CA LEU A 118 6.21 13.95 -16.71
C LEU A 118 6.28 12.51 -17.25
N PRO A 119 6.13 11.49 -16.38
CA PRO A 119 6.12 10.10 -16.78
C PRO A 119 4.95 9.81 -17.72
N LYS A 120 5.19 9.05 -18.79
CA LYS A 120 4.16 8.71 -19.78
C LYS A 120 3.08 7.75 -19.26
N THR A 121 3.36 7.03 -18.18
CA THR A 121 2.47 6.00 -17.63
C THR A 121 2.47 6.03 -16.12
N LEU A 122 1.49 5.36 -15.51
CA LEU A 122 1.37 5.25 -14.06
C LEU A 122 2.54 4.45 -13.46
N GLU A 123 2.96 3.37 -14.12
CA GLU A 123 4.10 2.54 -13.74
C GLU A 123 5.39 3.36 -13.69
N LYS A 124 5.61 4.23 -14.69
CA LYS A 124 6.77 5.13 -14.69
C LYS A 124 6.71 6.17 -13.55
N SER A 125 5.51 6.53 -13.09
CA SER A 125 5.37 7.38 -11.90
C SER A 125 5.83 6.63 -10.64
N TYR A 126 5.43 5.36 -10.50
CA TYR A 126 5.86 4.52 -9.38
C TYR A 126 7.36 4.26 -9.42
N GLN A 127 7.90 3.91 -10.58
CA GLN A 127 9.33 3.69 -10.73
C GLN A 127 10.14 4.91 -10.31
N ARG A 128 9.71 6.10 -10.76
CA ARG A 128 10.36 7.35 -10.35
C ARG A 128 10.29 7.58 -8.85
N ILE A 129 9.24 7.15 -8.15
CA ILE A 129 9.16 7.27 -6.69
C ILE A 129 10.18 6.32 -6.04
N LEU A 130 10.21 5.07 -6.49
CA LEU A 130 11.15 4.04 -6.01
C LEU A 130 12.62 4.41 -6.28
N ASP A 131 12.93 4.96 -7.45
CA ASP A 131 14.28 5.40 -7.83
C ASP A 131 14.80 6.58 -6.98
N ASN A 132 13.93 7.30 -6.26
CA ASN A 132 14.37 8.36 -5.34
C ASN A 132 14.70 7.81 -3.95
N ILE A 133 14.49 6.52 -3.69
CA ILE A 133 14.88 5.87 -2.45
C ILE A 133 16.38 5.56 -2.56
N GLY A 134 17.16 6.05 -1.59
CA GLY A 134 18.60 5.81 -1.52
C GLY A 134 18.91 4.31 -1.43
N GLU A 135 20.03 3.87 -1.99
CA GLU A 135 20.43 2.45 -1.98
C GLU A 135 20.55 1.90 -0.56
N GLU A 136 20.99 2.74 0.39
CA GLU A 136 21.07 2.47 1.83
C GLU A 136 19.71 2.14 2.47
N ASP A 137 18.60 2.60 1.86
CA ASP A 137 17.25 2.42 2.36
C ASP A 137 16.47 1.34 1.58
N HIS A 138 17.05 0.74 0.54
CA HIS A 138 16.33 -0.23 -0.31
C HIS A 138 15.80 -1.40 0.50
N PHE A 139 16.62 -1.96 1.40
CA PHE A 139 16.19 -3.03 2.28
C PHE A 139 14.97 -2.64 3.12
N ARG A 140 15.07 -1.51 3.83
CA ARG A 140 14.01 -1.00 4.71
C ARG A 140 12.71 -0.74 3.96
N ALA A 141 12.82 -0.11 2.78
CA ALA A 141 11.67 0.17 1.93
C ALA A 141 11.01 -1.12 1.41
N VAL A 142 11.80 -2.08 0.94
CA VAL A 142 11.29 -3.37 0.42
C VAL A 142 10.66 -4.18 1.54
N SER A 143 11.30 -4.28 2.70
CA SER A 143 10.75 -4.96 3.88
C SER A 143 9.40 -4.35 4.26
N ALA A 144 9.33 -3.03 4.44
CA ALA A 144 8.08 -2.35 4.77
C ALA A 144 6.98 -2.57 3.71
N LEU A 145 7.31 -2.54 2.42
CA LEU A 145 6.34 -2.83 1.35
C LEU A 145 5.83 -4.28 1.40
N ARG A 146 6.71 -5.26 1.67
CA ARG A 146 6.30 -6.67 1.85
C ARG A 146 5.33 -6.82 3.02
N TRP A 147 5.66 -6.23 4.16
CA TRP A 147 4.79 -6.22 5.35
C TRP A 147 3.44 -5.58 5.05
N LEU A 148 3.39 -4.41 4.40
CA LEU A 148 2.14 -3.75 4.03
C LEU A 148 1.25 -4.56 3.06
N MET A 149 1.86 -5.39 2.22
CA MET A 149 1.14 -6.14 1.19
C MET A 149 0.62 -7.50 1.69
N PHE A 150 1.29 -8.09 2.68
CA PHE A 150 1.06 -9.48 3.04
C PHE A 150 0.75 -9.72 4.51
N SER A 151 0.71 -8.67 5.33
CA SER A 151 0.24 -8.77 6.72
C SER A 151 -1.22 -9.20 6.80
N GLN A 152 -1.57 -9.92 7.87
CA GLN A 152 -2.93 -10.39 8.14
C GLN A 152 -3.89 -9.27 8.51
N ARG A 153 -3.35 -8.18 9.06
CA ARG A 153 -4.08 -6.95 9.31
C ARG A 153 -3.23 -5.74 8.93
N PRO A 154 -3.85 -4.57 8.72
CA PRO A 154 -3.11 -3.31 8.62
C PRO A 154 -2.20 -3.11 9.84
N LEU A 155 -1.01 -2.58 9.59
CA LEU A 155 -0.02 -2.28 10.62
C LEU A 155 -0.13 -0.81 11.03
N SER A 156 0.10 -0.54 12.30
CA SER A 156 0.37 0.82 12.76
C SER A 156 1.72 1.33 12.23
N VAL A 157 1.94 2.64 12.30
CA VAL A 157 3.22 3.26 11.90
C VAL A 157 4.40 2.67 12.69
N LYS A 158 4.19 2.43 13.99
CA LYS A 158 5.23 1.87 14.88
C LYS A 158 5.57 0.43 14.53
N GLU A 159 4.55 -0.40 14.32
CA GLU A 159 4.74 -1.79 13.88
C GLU A 159 5.48 -1.87 12.55
N LEU A 160 5.11 -1.01 11.58
CA LEU A 160 5.77 -0.99 10.28
C LEU A 160 7.25 -0.55 10.40
N ALA A 161 7.55 0.41 11.26
CA ALA A 161 8.92 0.85 11.53
C ALA A 161 9.77 -0.30 12.12
N GLU A 162 9.26 -1.02 13.12
CA GLU A 162 9.92 -2.20 13.70
C GLU A 162 10.10 -3.32 12.67
N ALA A 163 9.06 -3.62 11.91
CA ALA A 163 9.09 -4.66 10.88
C ALA A 163 10.14 -4.37 9.79
N SER A 164 10.37 -3.08 9.50
CA SER A 164 11.27 -2.66 8.41
C SER A 164 12.76 -2.88 8.67
N ILE A 165 13.16 -3.13 9.93
CA ILE A 165 14.57 -3.34 10.32
C ILE A 165 14.95 -4.82 10.46
N ILE A 166 13.99 -5.73 10.39
CA ILE A 166 14.24 -7.16 10.60
C ILE A 166 14.67 -7.81 9.28
N ASP A 167 15.93 -8.25 9.21
CA ASP A 167 16.45 -9.04 8.08
C ASP A 167 16.76 -10.48 8.53
N PRO A 168 15.92 -11.46 8.20
CA PRO A 168 16.22 -12.87 8.49
C PRO A 168 17.51 -13.41 7.88
N ASN A 169 18.12 -12.70 6.92
CA ASN A 169 19.36 -13.11 6.26
C ASN A 169 20.61 -12.38 6.79
N SER A 170 20.46 -11.49 7.78
CA SER A 170 21.59 -10.82 8.43
C SER A 170 21.93 -11.43 9.79
N ASP A 171 23.12 -11.11 10.28
CA ASP A 171 23.58 -11.44 11.63
C ASP A 171 24.18 -10.19 12.29
N PRO A 172 23.52 -9.59 13.31
CA PRO A 172 22.25 -10.02 13.89
C PRO A 172 21.06 -9.80 12.94
N ALA A 173 20.02 -10.62 13.05
CA ALA A 173 18.80 -10.50 12.24
C ALA A 173 17.87 -9.37 12.69
N VAL A 174 18.00 -8.96 13.97
CA VAL A 174 17.30 -7.81 14.56
C VAL A 174 18.33 -6.99 15.34
N ASP A 175 18.74 -5.86 14.78
CA ASP A 175 19.59 -4.90 15.48
C ASP A 175 18.75 -3.78 16.11
N GLY A 176 18.89 -3.59 17.42
CA GLY A 176 18.20 -2.52 18.13
C GLY A 176 18.69 -1.13 17.74
N ASP A 177 19.93 -1.02 17.26
CA ASP A 177 20.55 0.24 16.84
C ASP A 177 20.08 0.68 15.44
N ASP A 178 19.49 -0.23 14.65
CA ASP A 178 18.89 0.07 13.34
C ASP A 178 17.46 0.65 13.45
N ARG A 179 16.90 0.70 14.66
CA ARG A 179 15.55 1.25 14.89
C ARG A 179 15.48 2.71 14.47
N LEU A 180 14.44 3.06 13.74
CA LEU A 180 14.15 4.45 13.40
C LEU A 180 13.88 5.27 14.66
N GLU A 181 14.66 6.33 14.87
CA GLU A 181 14.45 7.32 15.94
C GLU A 181 13.03 7.87 15.95
N SER A 182 12.49 8.12 14.76
CA SER A 182 11.10 8.50 14.53
C SER A 182 10.40 7.43 13.68
N PRO A 183 9.38 6.74 14.21
CA PRO A 183 8.59 5.79 13.42
C PRO A 183 7.96 6.43 12.18
N THR A 184 7.73 7.73 12.17
CA THR A 184 7.14 8.43 11.01
C THR A 184 8.10 8.57 9.83
N ASP A 185 9.39 8.31 10.04
CA ASP A 185 10.40 8.39 8.97
C ASP A 185 10.15 7.30 7.92
N ILE A 186 9.54 6.17 8.29
CA ILE A 186 9.12 5.14 7.32
C ILE A 186 8.06 5.67 6.34
N LEU A 187 7.20 6.61 6.78
CA LEU A 187 6.19 7.24 5.92
C LEU A 187 6.84 8.25 4.96
N GLN A 188 7.91 8.92 5.42
CA GLN A 188 8.69 9.81 4.57
C GLN A 188 9.46 9.02 3.52
N LEU A 189 10.05 7.90 3.92
CA LEU A 189 10.75 6.98 3.04
C LEU A 189 9.85 6.46 1.92
N LEU A 190 8.64 6.02 2.28
CA LEU A 190 7.64 5.49 1.35
C LEU A 190 6.68 6.58 0.81
N SER A 191 7.11 7.85 0.83
CA SER A 191 6.26 8.99 0.47
C SER A 191 5.73 8.89 -0.96
N GLY A 192 4.41 8.79 -1.08
CA GLY A 192 3.69 8.63 -2.35
C GLY A 192 3.33 7.18 -2.69
N LEU A 193 3.84 6.21 -1.91
CA LEU A 193 3.48 4.80 -1.98
C LEU A 193 2.49 4.38 -0.88
N VAL A 194 2.46 5.10 0.23
CA VAL A 194 1.64 4.77 1.41
C VAL A 194 0.75 5.94 1.87
N ARG A 195 -0.28 5.60 2.64
CA ARG A 195 -1.18 6.53 3.33
C ARG A 195 -1.51 6.01 4.72
N THR A 196 -1.78 6.93 5.63
CA THR A 196 -2.35 6.60 6.93
C THR A 196 -3.87 6.75 6.91
N TYR A 197 -4.54 5.89 7.68
CA TYR A 197 -6.01 5.86 7.79
C TYR A 197 -6.39 5.70 9.26
N HIS A 198 -7.42 6.41 9.69
CA HIS A 198 -8.08 6.10 10.95
C HIS A 198 -9.04 4.93 10.75
N GLU A 199 -8.76 3.80 11.42
CA GLU A 199 -9.63 2.64 11.41
C GLU A 199 -10.60 2.72 12.60
N ASP A 200 -11.74 3.39 12.38
CA ASP A 200 -12.80 3.55 13.40
C ASP A 200 -13.59 2.26 13.65
N HIS A 201 -13.46 1.28 12.76
CA HIS A 201 -14.18 0.01 12.78
C HIS A 201 -13.20 -1.17 12.71
N LEU A 202 -12.54 -1.46 13.83
CA LEU A 202 -11.94 -2.77 14.06
C LEU A 202 -13.07 -3.81 14.16
N THR A 203 -13.60 -4.22 13.02
CA THR A 203 -14.60 -5.31 12.91
C THR A 203 -14.00 -6.68 13.24
N TYR A 204 -12.68 -6.76 13.36
CA TYR A 204 -11.90 -7.97 13.62
C TYR A 204 -11.12 -7.99 14.94
N SER A 205 -11.11 -6.91 15.71
CA SER A 205 -10.31 -6.91 16.93
C SER A 205 -10.92 -7.82 17.97
N SER A 206 -10.13 -8.80 18.40
CA SER A 206 -10.38 -9.41 19.71
C SER A 206 -10.38 -8.29 20.76
N PRO A 207 -11.05 -8.49 21.90
CA PRO A 207 -11.09 -7.52 22.99
C PRO A 207 -9.72 -6.94 23.38
N ASP A 208 -8.64 -7.68 23.12
CA ASP A 208 -7.26 -7.36 23.46
C ASP A 208 -6.58 -6.36 22.51
N GLU A 209 -7.04 -6.20 21.27
CA GLU A 209 -6.47 -5.27 20.28
C GLU A 209 -7.10 -3.86 20.30
N LYS A 210 -8.05 -3.62 21.21
CA LYS A 210 -8.76 -2.32 21.33
C LYS A 210 -7.85 -1.12 21.62
N TRP A 211 -6.65 -1.38 22.13
CA TRP A 211 -5.69 -0.37 22.56
C TRP A 211 -4.69 0.01 21.47
N LEU A 212 -4.62 -0.75 20.37
CA LEU A 212 -3.72 -0.46 19.27
C LEU A 212 -4.07 0.89 18.64
N ASN A 213 -3.03 1.66 18.28
CA ASN A 213 -3.18 2.96 17.66
C ASN A 213 -4.12 2.88 16.45
N ARG A 214 -5.20 3.69 16.44
CA ARG A 214 -6.24 3.64 15.38
C ARG A 214 -5.73 4.08 14.02
N GLU A 215 -4.56 4.70 13.97
CA GLU A 215 -3.92 5.09 12.72
C GLU A 215 -3.08 3.94 12.16
N VAL A 216 -3.53 3.39 11.04
CA VAL A 216 -2.87 2.30 10.32
C VAL A 216 -2.31 2.77 8.99
N VAL A 217 -1.26 2.11 8.52
CA VAL A 217 -0.61 2.38 7.23
C VAL A 217 -1.12 1.39 6.19
N LYS A 218 -1.50 1.89 5.02
CA LYS A 218 -1.87 1.07 3.86
C LYS A 218 -1.17 1.59 2.62
N ILE A 219 -0.99 0.73 1.63
CA ILE A 219 -0.56 1.15 0.29
C ILE A 219 -1.55 2.17 -0.26
N ALA A 220 -1.06 3.29 -0.80
CA ALA A 220 -1.86 4.45 -1.18
C ALA A 220 -2.90 4.14 -2.24
N HIS A 221 -2.62 3.17 -3.11
CA HIS A 221 -3.53 2.74 -4.18
C HIS A 221 -3.21 1.32 -4.63
N PHE A 222 -4.24 0.52 -4.93
CA PHE A 222 -4.09 -0.90 -5.28
C PHE A 222 -3.17 -1.15 -6.49
N SER A 223 -3.14 -0.23 -7.46
CA SER A 223 -2.27 -0.37 -8.65
C SER A 223 -0.77 -0.29 -8.33
N ILE A 224 -0.38 0.20 -7.15
CA ILE A 224 1.01 0.09 -6.66
C ILE A 224 1.32 -1.37 -6.36
N GLN A 225 0.41 -2.08 -5.69
CA GLN A 225 0.58 -3.51 -5.43
C GLN A 225 0.63 -4.30 -6.74
N GLU A 226 -0.26 -3.98 -7.69
CA GLU A 226 -0.21 -4.60 -9.03
C GLU A 226 1.15 -4.38 -9.71
N TYR A 227 1.71 -3.18 -9.59
CA TYR A 227 3.01 -2.86 -10.17
C TYR A 227 4.16 -3.65 -9.52
N LEU A 228 4.22 -3.68 -8.19
CA LEU A 228 5.28 -4.36 -7.43
C LEU A 228 5.26 -5.89 -7.56
N LEU A 229 4.07 -6.48 -7.78
CA LEU A 229 3.86 -7.92 -7.98
C LEU A 229 4.01 -8.38 -9.43
N SER A 230 4.32 -7.46 -10.33
CA SER A 230 4.21 -7.76 -11.75
C SER A 230 5.40 -8.55 -12.30
N ASP A 231 5.13 -9.66 -12.98
CA ASP A 231 6.11 -10.61 -13.53
C ASP A 231 6.75 -10.13 -14.86
N HIS A 232 6.83 -8.82 -15.08
CA HIS A 232 7.18 -8.28 -16.39
C HIS A 232 8.64 -8.59 -16.78
N LYS A 233 8.82 -9.34 -17.86
CA LYS A 233 10.08 -9.49 -18.62
C LYS A 233 10.45 -8.22 -19.42
N GLY A 234 10.28 -7.03 -18.86
CA GLY A 234 10.53 -5.75 -19.53
C GLY A 234 11.24 -4.73 -18.64
N PRO A 235 11.96 -3.74 -19.20
CA PRO A 235 12.79 -2.82 -18.44
C PRO A 235 11.92 -1.74 -17.81
N ARG A 236 11.31 -2.00 -16.63
CA ARG A 236 10.54 -0.96 -15.91
C ARG A 236 10.60 -1.03 -14.39
N LEU A 237 10.54 -2.20 -13.75
CA LEU A 237 10.68 -2.31 -12.30
C LEU A 237 12.14 -2.61 -11.94
N THR A 238 12.77 -1.77 -11.13
CA THR A 238 14.11 -2.07 -10.57
C THR A 238 14.01 -3.33 -9.73
N GLU A 239 14.89 -4.31 -10.03
CA GLU A 239 14.85 -5.67 -9.50
C GLU A 239 14.67 -5.75 -7.99
N VAL A 240 15.38 -4.88 -7.26
CA VAL A 240 15.34 -4.81 -5.79
C VAL A 240 13.94 -4.58 -5.23
N PHE A 241 13.07 -3.88 -5.96
CA PHE A 241 11.70 -3.58 -5.55
C PHE A 241 10.67 -4.61 -6.06
N ARG A 242 11.10 -5.68 -6.73
CA ARG A 242 10.20 -6.77 -7.10
C ARG A 242 9.79 -7.54 -5.86
N ILE A 243 8.49 -7.75 -5.72
CA ILE A 243 7.91 -8.42 -4.58
C ILE A 243 7.22 -9.70 -5.06
N GLU A 244 7.52 -10.81 -4.41
CA GLU A 244 6.86 -12.08 -4.64
C GLU A 244 6.11 -12.54 -3.39
N LYS A 245 4.94 -13.14 -3.58
CA LYS A 245 4.07 -13.54 -2.46
C LYS A 245 4.72 -14.58 -1.55
N PHE A 246 5.30 -15.64 -2.11
CA PHE A 246 5.87 -16.73 -1.32
C PHE A 246 7.05 -16.26 -0.47
N SER A 247 8.04 -15.61 -1.08
CA SER A 247 9.22 -15.11 -0.37
C SER A 247 8.86 -14.04 0.67
N SER A 248 7.82 -13.24 0.42
CA SER A 248 7.34 -12.25 1.40
C SER A 248 6.63 -12.89 2.59
N GLN A 249 5.80 -13.90 2.37
CA GLN A 249 5.15 -14.64 3.47
C GLN A 249 6.19 -15.36 4.33
N ARG A 250 7.22 -15.94 3.69
CA ARG A 250 8.34 -16.56 4.40
C ARG A 250 9.12 -15.54 5.21
N LEU A 251 9.51 -14.41 4.61
CA LEU A 251 10.20 -13.33 5.32
C LEU A 251 9.40 -12.89 6.55
N ILE A 252 8.10 -12.63 6.41
CA ILE A 252 7.27 -12.20 7.53
C ILE A 252 7.22 -13.27 8.63
N ALA A 253 7.08 -14.55 8.26
CA ALA A 253 7.10 -15.65 9.24
C ALA A 253 8.41 -15.71 10.03
N GLU A 254 9.55 -15.66 9.34
CA GLU A 254 10.88 -15.64 9.93
C GLU A 254 11.07 -14.41 10.82
N SER A 255 10.74 -13.23 10.31
CA SER A 255 10.84 -11.97 11.06
C SER A 255 9.99 -11.99 12.33
N CYS A 256 8.78 -12.57 12.31
CA CYS A 256 7.96 -12.71 13.51
C CYS A 256 8.66 -13.57 14.56
N LEU A 257 9.20 -14.74 14.19
CA LEU A 257 9.87 -15.65 15.11
C LEU A 257 11.14 -15.03 15.70
N LEU A 258 11.96 -14.38 14.85
CA LEU A 258 13.17 -13.68 15.26
C LEU A 258 12.85 -12.51 16.20
N TYR A 259 11.77 -11.77 15.94
CA TYR A 259 11.37 -10.67 16.81
C TYR A 259 10.86 -11.16 18.17
N ILE A 260 10.08 -12.25 18.21
CA ILE A 260 9.64 -12.85 19.48
C ILE A 260 10.86 -13.28 20.31
N ASP A 261 11.86 -13.89 19.68
CA ASP A 261 13.09 -14.31 20.32
C ASP A 261 13.89 -13.13 20.87
N PHE A 262 14.08 -12.09 20.05
CA PHE A 262 14.71 -10.82 20.40
C PHE A 262 14.05 -10.14 21.62
N VAL A 263 12.71 -10.15 21.68
CA VAL A 263 11.95 -9.60 22.81
C VAL A 263 12.13 -10.46 24.06
N ARG A 264 12.07 -11.80 23.91
CA ARG A 264 12.21 -12.75 25.02
C ARG A 264 13.55 -12.57 25.74
N GLU A 265 14.66 -12.49 25.01
CA GLU A 265 16.00 -12.30 25.59
C GLU A 265 16.11 -11.00 26.39
N ARG A 266 15.44 -9.93 25.94
CA ARG A 266 15.46 -8.63 26.62
C ARG A 266 14.49 -8.51 27.78
N CYS A 267 13.48 -9.38 27.83
CA CYS A 267 12.47 -9.41 28.91
C CYS A 267 12.74 -10.50 29.96
N GLU A 268 13.84 -11.26 29.83
CA GLU A 268 14.14 -12.46 30.62
C GLU A 268 14.12 -12.24 32.15
N TYR A 269 14.34 -11.00 32.61
CA TYR A 269 14.43 -10.65 34.04
C TYR A 269 13.32 -9.71 34.55
N ASN A 270 12.42 -9.25 33.69
CA ASN A 270 11.31 -8.38 34.08
C ASN A 270 10.13 -8.57 33.12
N THR A 271 9.02 -9.14 33.59
CA THR A 271 7.78 -9.26 32.79
C THR A 271 7.21 -7.86 32.57
N PRO A 272 7.31 -7.29 31.36
CA PRO A 272 6.82 -5.95 31.12
C PRO A 272 5.29 -5.97 31.16
N THR A 273 4.68 -4.85 31.54
CA THR A 273 3.23 -4.73 31.37
C THR A 273 2.88 -4.74 29.88
N HIS A 274 1.63 -5.03 29.52
CA HIS A 274 1.18 -4.93 28.13
C HIS A 274 1.52 -3.57 27.50
N TRP A 275 1.38 -2.48 28.27
CA TRP A 275 1.72 -1.13 27.81
C TRP A 275 3.21 -0.92 27.58
N ASP A 276 4.06 -1.57 28.38
CA ASP A 276 5.51 -1.53 28.19
C ASP A 276 5.92 -2.33 26.95
N LEU A 277 5.30 -3.49 26.71
CA LEU A 277 5.50 -4.28 25.49
C LEU A 277 5.09 -3.48 24.25
N GLU A 278 3.89 -2.89 24.22
CA GLU A 278 3.44 -2.10 23.07
C GLU A 278 4.33 -0.88 22.80
N ARG A 279 4.84 -0.25 23.87
CA ARG A 279 5.71 0.93 23.74
C ARG A 279 7.13 0.57 23.30
N LEU A 280 7.71 -0.50 23.84
CA LEU A 280 9.11 -0.88 23.62
C LEU A 280 9.26 -1.80 22.41
N TYR A 281 8.29 -2.67 22.18
CA TYR A 281 8.27 -3.70 21.13
C TYR A 281 6.93 -3.72 20.36
N PRO A 282 6.62 -2.66 19.59
CA PRO A 282 5.33 -2.49 18.93
C PRO A 282 4.86 -3.69 18.08
N LEU A 283 5.79 -4.46 17.50
CA LEU A 283 5.47 -5.58 16.62
C LEU A 283 5.17 -6.90 17.36
N GLU A 284 5.43 -6.98 18.67
CA GLU A 284 5.36 -8.24 19.42
C GLU A 284 3.99 -8.91 19.32
N LEU A 285 2.91 -8.14 19.55
CA LEU A 285 1.54 -8.66 19.52
C LEU A 285 1.17 -9.17 18.13
N TYR A 286 1.61 -8.48 17.07
CA TYR A 286 1.41 -8.97 15.70
C TYR A 286 2.18 -10.28 15.51
N ALA A 287 3.46 -10.28 15.87
CA ALA A 287 4.36 -11.40 15.65
C ALA A 287 3.84 -12.66 16.35
N SER A 288 3.53 -12.58 17.64
CA SER A 288 3.05 -13.71 18.44
C SER A 288 1.73 -14.29 17.94
N ARG A 289 0.85 -13.44 17.41
CA ARG A 289 -0.48 -13.85 16.94
C ARG A 289 -0.51 -14.39 15.52
N TYR A 290 0.26 -13.79 14.60
CA TYR A 290 0.09 -14.03 13.17
C TYR A 290 1.20 -14.85 12.52
N TRP A 291 2.34 -15.11 13.20
CA TRP A 291 3.38 -15.99 12.65
C TRP A 291 2.86 -17.35 12.14
N PRO A 292 1.92 -18.07 12.81
CA PRO A 292 1.47 -19.37 12.34
C PRO A 292 0.70 -19.27 11.01
N HIS A 293 -0.01 -18.16 10.80
CA HIS A 293 -0.75 -17.93 9.56
C HIS A 293 0.22 -17.72 8.39
N HIS A 294 1.32 -16.99 8.60
CA HIS A 294 2.34 -16.81 7.57
C HIS A 294 3.02 -18.13 7.22
N VAL A 295 3.35 -18.96 8.22
CA VAL A 295 3.89 -20.32 7.99
C VAL A 295 2.92 -21.18 7.19
N GLY A 296 1.65 -21.28 7.62
CA GLY A 296 0.64 -22.07 6.91
C GLY A 296 0.37 -21.57 5.48
N THR A 297 0.50 -20.25 5.25
CA THR A 297 0.41 -19.69 3.89
C THR A 297 1.58 -20.14 3.00
N CYS A 298 2.78 -20.26 3.56
CA CYS A 298 3.92 -20.80 2.83
C CYS A 298 3.80 -22.30 2.56
N GLU A 299 3.36 -23.10 3.54
CA GLU A 299 3.16 -24.55 3.38
C GLU A 299 2.11 -24.89 2.31
N THR A 300 1.06 -24.07 2.19
CA THR A 300 0.03 -24.25 1.14
C THR A 300 0.50 -23.82 -0.24
N MET A 301 1.57 -23.01 -0.34
CA MET A 301 2.12 -22.51 -1.61
C MET A 301 3.36 -23.27 -2.08
N GLY A 302 4.13 -23.84 -1.15
CA GLY A 302 5.34 -24.60 -1.43
C GLY A 302 5.11 -26.10 -1.27
N ASN A 303 5.45 -26.91 -2.28
CA ASN A 303 5.55 -28.37 -2.16
C ASN A 303 6.74 -28.83 -1.27
N THR A 304 7.31 -27.94 -0.46
CA THR A 304 8.44 -28.18 0.43
C THR A 304 8.13 -27.61 1.81
N PRO A 305 8.29 -28.39 2.89
CA PRO A 305 8.15 -27.89 4.25
C PRO A 305 9.03 -26.66 4.47
N VAL A 306 8.46 -25.65 5.11
CA VAL A 306 9.21 -24.50 5.58
C VAL A 306 9.91 -24.93 6.87
N ASN A 307 11.17 -25.37 6.77
CA ASN A 307 12.00 -25.63 7.95
C ASN A 307 12.34 -24.28 8.60
N LEU A 308 11.51 -23.89 9.57
CA LEU A 308 11.83 -22.87 10.56
C LEU A 308 12.20 -23.63 11.81
N LEU A 309 13.45 -23.44 12.27
CA LEU A 309 14.23 -24.23 13.24
C LEU A 309 15.15 -25.26 12.57
#